data_AF-A0A2Z3H7F6-F1
#
_entry.id   AF-A0A2Z3H7F6-F1
#
_cell.length_a   1.000
_cell.length_b   1.000
_cell.length_c   1.000
_cell.angle_alpha   90.00
_cell.angle_beta   90.00
_cell.angle_gamma   90.00
#
_symmetry.space_group_name_H-M   'P 1'
#
loop_
_entity.id
_entity.type
_entity.pdbx_description
1 polymer ?
#
loop_
_entity_poly.entity_id
_entity_poly.type
_entity_poly.pdbx_seq_one_letter_code
_entity_poly.pdbx_strand_id
1 'polypeptide(L)'
;MAVDTRAWVALAESAGADHARLADAMDAAAPNPRALPGRETRNWDSPSQVKAAFAQLGFALAATDDDDTLAGIAHPLGALVREYRAAAKRLSTYGRVWVEKHVQDGAVLPSWNQLGAESGRMSCSDPNLQQVPRGSAHRRCFTARPEHPLVKADYSQTELRIAAKVAREKVMMAAYADGRDLHALTAARVLNKDEDAVTKDDRQLAKPN
;
A
#
# COMPACT_ATOMS: atom_id res chain seq x y z
N MET A 1 12.15 16.77 9.03
CA MET A 1 11.92 15.55 9.86
C MET A 1 13.19 14.71 9.81
N ALA A 2 13.72 14.23 10.94
CA ALA A 2 14.96 13.44 10.92
C ALA A 2 14.72 12.07 10.26
N VAL A 3 15.76 11.54 9.60
CA VAL A 3 15.70 10.29 8.85
C VAL A 3 16.91 9.40 9.20
N ASP A 4 16.66 8.16 9.60
CA ASP A 4 17.66 7.10 9.65
C ASP A 4 17.97 6.62 8.23
N THR A 5 18.97 7.23 7.61
CA THR A 5 19.40 6.94 6.24
C THR A 5 19.99 5.54 6.10
N ARG A 6 20.65 5.03 7.14
CA ARG A 6 21.23 3.68 7.13
C ARG A 6 20.13 2.63 7.08
N ALA A 7 19.12 2.76 7.95
CA ALA A 7 17.96 1.86 7.93
C ALA A 7 17.22 1.96 6.59
N TRP A 8 17.09 3.17 6.04
CA TRP A 8 16.44 3.37 4.73
C TRP A 8 17.19 2.66 3.60
N VAL A 9 18.51 2.82 3.53
CA VAL A 9 19.33 2.17 2.49
C VAL A 9 19.29 0.64 2.64
N ALA A 10 19.32 0.12 3.87
CA ALA A 10 19.17 -1.32 4.11
C ALA A 10 17.81 -1.86 3.62
N LEU A 11 16.72 -1.10 3.77
CA LEU A 11 15.41 -1.46 3.21
C LEU A 11 15.42 -1.47 1.68
N ALA A 12 16.11 -0.52 1.05
CA ALA A 12 16.25 -0.47 -0.40
C ALA A 12 17.05 -1.69 -0.92
N GLU A 13 18.13 -2.05 -0.26
CA GLU A 13 18.95 -3.23 -0.61
C GLU A 13 18.15 -4.53 -0.45
N SER A 14 17.42 -4.67 0.67
CA SER A 14 16.52 -5.81 0.89
C SER A 14 15.42 -5.90 -0.18
N ALA A 15 14.83 -4.77 -0.57
CA ALA A 15 13.83 -4.74 -1.62
C ALA A 15 14.43 -5.13 -2.99
N GLY A 16 15.70 -4.79 -3.24
CA GLY A 16 16.46 -5.19 -4.43
C GLY A 16 16.66 -6.70 -4.49
N ALA A 17 17.11 -7.29 -3.38
CA ALA A 17 17.27 -8.72 -3.26
C ALA A 17 15.94 -9.48 -3.41
N ASP A 18 14.87 -8.98 -2.78
CA ASP A 18 13.53 -9.54 -2.92
C ASP A 18 13.04 -9.47 -4.37
N HIS A 19 13.24 -8.33 -5.05
CA HIS A 19 12.84 -8.14 -6.43
C HIS A 19 13.52 -9.13 -7.38
N ALA A 20 14.83 -9.32 -7.24
CA ALA A 20 15.59 -10.30 -8.03
C ALA A 20 15.11 -11.74 -7.74
N ARG A 21 14.98 -12.10 -6.46
CA ARG A 21 14.48 -13.42 -6.05
C ARG A 21 13.07 -13.71 -6.58
N LEU A 22 12.19 -12.71 -6.57
CA LEU A 22 10.84 -12.83 -7.09
C LEU A 22 10.82 -12.98 -8.62
N ALA A 23 11.70 -12.27 -9.33
CA ALA A 23 11.86 -12.45 -10.77
C ALA A 23 12.27 -13.89 -11.11
N ASP A 24 13.28 -14.43 -10.41
CA ASP A 24 13.73 -15.81 -10.58
C ASP A 24 12.61 -16.82 -10.29
N ALA A 25 11.84 -16.60 -9.21
CA ALA A 25 10.69 -17.44 -8.86
C ALA A 25 9.58 -17.37 -9.92
N MET A 26 9.35 -16.21 -10.52
CA MET A 26 8.36 -16.02 -11.58
C MET A 26 8.80 -16.68 -12.88
N ASP A 27 10.09 -16.60 -13.23
CA ASP A 27 10.67 -17.33 -14.37
C ASP A 27 10.58 -18.85 -14.18
N ALA A 28 10.78 -19.35 -12.96
CA ALA A 28 10.58 -20.76 -12.64
C ALA A 28 9.10 -21.18 -12.70
N ALA A 29 8.19 -20.35 -12.18
CA ALA A 29 6.75 -20.62 -12.15
C ALA A 29 6.08 -20.52 -13.53
N ALA A 30 6.66 -19.74 -14.45
CA ALA A 30 6.22 -19.64 -15.82
C ALA A 30 7.44 -19.54 -16.73
N PRO A 31 8.06 -20.66 -17.14
CA PRO A 31 9.21 -20.64 -18.02
C PRO A 31 8.89 -19.98 -19.36
N ASN A 32 9.82 -19.22 -19.93
CA ASN A 32 9.63 -18.60 -21.25
C ASN A 32 9.94 -19.61 -22.38
N PRO A 33 8.93 -20.12 -23.12
CA PRO A 33 9.15 -21.12 -24.16
C PRO A 33 9.88 -20.58 -25.39
N ARG A 34 10.00 -19.24 -25.51
CA ARG A 34 10.72 -18.56 -26.61
C ARG A 34 12.11 -18.08 -26.20
N ALA A 35 12.59 -18.42 -25.00
CA ALA A 35 13.93 -18.05 -24.56
C ALA A 35 14.98 -18.73 -25.46
N LEU A 36 15.79 -17.92 -26.14
CA LEU A 36 16.95 -18.41 -26.88
C LEU A 36 18.14 -18.55 -25.91
N PRO A 37 19.08 -19.49 -26.15
CA PRO A 37 20.30 -19.57 -25.36
C PRO A 37 21.03 -18.21 -25.35
N GLY A 38 21.19 -17.61 -24.18
CA GLY A 38 21.85 -16.30 -24.01
C GLY A 38 20.99 -15.06 -24.33
N ARG A 39 19.68 -15.22 -24.65
CA ARG A 39 18.72 -14.11 -24.81
C ARG A 39 17.45 -14.35 -24.00
N GLU A 40 17.65 -14.09 -22.72
CA GLU A 40 16.86 -13.29 -21.76
C GLU A 40 15.45 -13.70 -21.32
N THR A 41 15.32 -13.56 -20.00
CA THR A 41 14.17 -13.74 -19.11
C THR A 41 12.99 -12.85 -19.52
N ARG A 42 11.79 -13.13 -19.01
CA ARG A 42 10.64 -12.24 -19.29
C ARG A 42 10.86 -10.90 -18.60
N ASN A 43 10.46 -9.82 -19.27
CA ASN A 43 10.31 -8.53 -18.61
C ASN A 43 9.00 -8.52 -17.80
N TRP A 44 9.12 -8.79 -16.51
CA TRP A 44 8.00 -8.82 -15.57
C TRP A 44 7.39 -7.45 -15.24
N ASP A 45 8.07 -6.35 -15.63
CA ASP A 45 7.51 -5.00 -15.58
C ASP A 45 6.55 -4.72 -16.74
N SER A 46 6.58 -5.54 -17.80
CA SER A 46 5.74 -5.37 -18.99
C SER A 46 4.37 -6.04 -18.82
N PRO A 47 3.26 -5.28 -18.78
CA PRO A 47 1.92 -5.87 -18.63
C PRO A 47 1.57 -6.87 -19.74
N SER A 48 2.04 -6.64 -20.96
CA SER A 48 1.80 -7.56 -22.09
C SER A 48 2.51 -8.90 -21.92
N GLN A 49 3.75 -8.88 -21.40
CA GLN A 49 4.50 -10.11 -21.14
C GLN A 49 3.94 -10.88 -19.94
N VAL A 50 3.48 -10.17 -18.90
CA VAL A 50 2.76 -10.79 -17.77
C VAL A 50 1.48 -11.47 -18.26
N LYS A 51 0.66 -10.80 -19.08
CA LYS A 51 -0.54 -11.41 -19.69
C LYS A 51 -0.18 -12.64 -20.53
N ALA A 52 0.88 -12.57 -21.33
CA ALA A 52 1.34 -13.70 -22.13
C ALA A 52 1.78 -14.89 -21.26
N ALA A 53 2.42 -14.64 -20.11
CA ALA A 53 2.78 -15.68 -19.14
C ALA A 53 1.55 -16.39 -18.56
N PHE A 54 0.53 -15.62 -18.15
CA PHE A 54 -0.73 -16.20 -17.67
C PHE A 54 -1.49 -16.96 -18.76
N ALA A 55 -1.52 -16.43 -19.98
CA ALA A 55 -2.17 -17.11 -21.10
C ALA A 55 -1.52 -18.47 -21.43
N GLN A 56 -0.20 -18.58 -21.30
CA GLN A 56 0.53 -19.86 -21.46
C GLN A 56 0.16 -20.88 -20.39
N LEU A 57 -0.21 -20.42 -19.20
CA LEU A 57 -0.69 -21.26 -18.09
C LEU A 57 -2.20 -21.52 -18.14
N GLY A 58 -2.89 -21.06 -19.19
CA GLY A 58 -4.34 -21.25 -19.36
C GLY A 58 -5.22 -20.19 -18.69
N PHE A 59 -4.63 -19.10 -18.19
CA PHE A 59 -5.38 -18.00 -17.55
C PHE A 59 -5.50 -16.81 -18.52
N ALA A 60 -6.72 -16.49 -18.94
CA ALA A 60 -7.00 -15.31 -19.75
C ALA A 60 -7.30 -14.11 -18.85
N LEU A 61 -6.41 -13.11 -18.85
CA LEU A 61 -6.56 -11.89 -18.04
C LEU A 61 -6.96 -10.70 -18.91
N ALA A 62 -8.08 -10.05 -18.57
CA ALA A 62 -8.51 -8.80 -19.22
C ALA A 62 -7.51 -7.66 -18.93
N ALA A 63 -7.09 -7.55 -17.67
CA ALA A 63 -6.13 -6.58 -17.20
C ALA A 63 -5.17 -7.22 -16.18
N THR A 64 -4.10 -6.51 -15.86
CA THR A 64 -3.15 -6.98 -14.85
C THR A 64 -2.90 -5.94 -13.78
N ASP A 65 -3.40 -4.71 -13.94
CA ASP A 65 -3.28 -3.58 -13.00
C ASP A 65 -4.19 -3.72 -11.79
N ASP A 66 -5.24 -4.51 -11.89
CA ASP A 66 -6.13 -4.84 -10.80
C ASP A 66 -5.56 -5.95 -9.90
N ASP A 67 -5.40 -5.62 -8.62
CA ASP A 67 -4.85 -6.52 -7.60
C ASP A 67 -5.82 -7.67 -7.29
N ASP A 68 -7.14 -7.44 -7.41
CA ASP A 68 -8.19 -8.45 -7.16
C ASP A 68 -8.20 -9.50 -8.27
N THR A 69 -8.06 -9.08 -9.53
CA THR A 69 -7.89 -9.98 -10.68
C THR A 69 -6.70 -10.92 -10.48
N LEU A 70 -5.57 -10.43 -9.99
CA LEU A 70 -4.39 -11.27 -9.73
C LEU A 70 -4.55 -12.15 -8.49
N ALA A 71 -5.24 -11.67 -7.45
CA ALA A 71 -5.49 -12.43 -6.22
C ALA A 71 -6.47 -13.60 -6.44
N GLY A 72 -7.40 -13.47 -7.40
CA GLY A 72 -8.36 -14.51 -7.76
C GLY A 72 -7.78 -15.68 -8.57
N ILE A 73 -6.51 -15.60 -8.99
CA ILE A 73 -5.89 -16.64 -9.81
C ILE A 73 -5.42 -17.79 -8.92
N ALA A 74 -5.92 -19.00 -9.19
CA ALA A 74 -5.50 -20.24 -8.54
C ALA A 74 -4.12 -20.73 -9.03
N HIS A 75 -3.12 -19.84 -9.06
CA HIS A 75 -1.75 -20.13 -9.45
C HIS A 75 -0.76 -19.24 -8.69
N PRO A 76 0.39 -19.77 -8.22
CA PRO A 76 1.37 -18.99 -7.43
C PRO A 76 1.85 -17.70 -8.13
N LEU A 77 1.87 -17.70 -9.47
CA LEU A 77 2.26 -16.53 -10.27
C LEU A 77 1.44 -15.27 -9.93
N GLY A 78 0.16 -15.40 -9.56
CA GLY A 78 -0.68 -14.25 -9.17
C GLY A 78 -0.12 -13.52 -7.95
N ALA A 79 0.19 -14.27 -6.89
CA ALA A 79 0.81 -13.73 -5.69
C ALA A 79 2.22 -13.18 -5.97
N LEU A 80 3.04 -13.93 -6.73
CA LEU A 80 4.39 -13.52 -7.07
C LEU A 80 4.45 -12.19 -7.83
N VAL A 81 3.57 -11.98 -8.82
CA VAL A 81 3.48 -10.72 -9.57
C VAL A 81 3.15 -9.55 -8.64
N ARG A 82 2.22 -9.74 -7.70
CA ARG A 82 1.82 -8.70 -6.74
C ARG A 82 2.98 -8.34 -5.81
N GLU A 83 3.66 -9.34 -5.27
CA GLU A 83 4.84 -9.14 -4.42
C GLU A 83 5.99 -8.48 -5.18
N TYR A 84 6.24 -8.91 -6.43
CA TYR A 84 7.25 -8.35 -7.32
C TYR A 84 7.00 -6.85 -7.56
N ARG A 85 5.76 -6.47 -7.90
CA ARG A 85 5.40 -5.06 -8.10
C ARG A 85 5.49 -4.25 -6.81
N ALA A 86 5.13 -4.83 -5.68
CA ALA A 86 5.32 -4.18 -4.39
C ALA A 86 6.81 -3.96 -4.06
N ALA A 87 7.69 -4.90 -4.42
CA ALA A 87 9.15 -4.72 -4.33
C ALA A 87 9.67 -3.66 -5.31
N ALA A 88 9.23 -3.70 -6.57
CA ALA A 88 9.59 -2.74 -7.61
C ALA A 88 9.20 -1.30 -7.22
N LYS A 89 7.99 -1.11 -6.65
CA LYS A 89 7.53 0.18 -6.14
C LYS A 89 8.37 0.68 -4.97
N ARG A 90 8.76 -0.22 -4.05
CA ARG A 90 9.66 0.12 -2.94
C ARG A 90 11.01 0.60 -3.47
N LEU A 91 11.56 -0.06 -4.50
CA LEU A 91 12.82 0.33 -5.13
C LEU A 91 12.73 1.66 -5.88
N SER A 92 11.72 1.83 -6.72
CA SER A 92 11.61 3.02 -7.58
C SER A 92 11.25 4.27 -6.79
N THR A 93 10.28 4.17 -5.88
CA THR A 93 9.74 5.33 -5.16
C THR A 93 10.52 5.62 -3.88
N TYR A 94 11.03 4.58 -3.20
CA TYR A 94 11.66 4.69 -1.87
C TYR A 94 13.05 4.06 -1.83
N GLY A 95 13.72 3.87 -2.97
CA GLY A 95 15.06 3.32 -3.04
C GLY A 95 16.16 4.28 -2.56
N ARG A 96 17.42 3.91 -2.80
CA ARG A 96 18.61 4.69 -2.40
C ARG A 96 18.60 6.12 -2.95
N VAL A 97 18.19 6.29 -4.20
CA VAL A 97 18.08 7.60 -4.88
C VAL A 97 17.15 8.56 -4.12
N TRP A 98 16.14 8.04 -3.42
CA TRP A 98 15.26 8.87 -2.60
C TRP A 98 16.05 9.58 -1.48
N VAL A 99 16.94 8.86 -0.81
CA VAL A 99 17.79 9.42 0.26
C VAL A 99 18.72 10.47 -0.30
N GLU A 100 19.41 10.17 -1.40
CA GLU A 100 20.34 11.07 -2.07
C GLU A 100 19.67 12.37 -2.52
N LYS A 101 18.42 12.28 -3.00
CA LYS A 101 17.67 13.42 -3.51
C LYS A 101 17.01 14.27 -2.41
N HIS A 102 16.52 13.64 -1.34
CA HIS A 102 15.59 14.29 -0.42
C HIS A 102 16.09 14.45 1.01
N VAL A 103 17.19 13.80 1.39
CA VAL A 103 17.75 13.93 2.74
C VAL A 103 18.94 14.87 2.71
N GLN A 104 18.84 15.96 3.46
CA GLN A 104 19.89 16.96 3.67
C GLN A 104 20.16 17.07 5.18
N ASP A 105 21.43 16.98 5.57
CA ASP A 105 21.85 17.06 6.98
C ASP A 105 21.09 16.10 7.92
N GLY A 106 20.78 14.89 7.44
CA GLY A 106 20.04 13.87 8.19
C GLY A 106 18.55 14.14 8.33
N ALA A 107 17.99 15.10 7.61
CA ALA A 107 16.58 15.44 7.65
C ALA A 107 15.96 15.60 6.24
N VAL A 108 14.65 15.37 6.16
CA VAL A 108 13.84 15.68 4.98
C VAL A 108 13.04 16.96 5.20
N LEU A 109 12.96 17.79 4.15
CA LEU A 109 12.25 19.07 4.11
C LEU A 109 11.22 19.03 2.96
N PRO A 110 10.02 18.49 3.19
CA PRO A 110 9.00 18.42 2.14
C PRO A 110 8.37 19.79 1.87
N SER A 111 7.86 19.95 0.65
CA SER A 111 7.03 21.07 0.24
C SER A 111 5.55 20.78 0.52
N TRP A 112 4.84 21.74 1.12
CA TRP A 112 3.41 21.63 1.43
C TRP A 112 2.61 22.66 0.64
N ASN A 113 1.65 22.19 -0.14
CA ASN A 113 0.71 23.03 -0.88
C ASN A 113 -0.62 23.06 -0.14
N GLN A 114 -0.98 24.22 0.43
CA GLN A 114 -2.16 24.33 1.31
C GLN A 114 -3.48 24.03 0.58
N LEU A 115 -3.60 24.44 -0.68
CA LEU A 115 -4.78 24.24 -1.53
C LEU A 115 -4.43 23.38 -2.76
N GLY A 116 -3.64 22.33 -2.54
CA GLY A 116 -3.11 21.51 -3.63
C GLY A 116 -4.12 20.57 -4.29
N ALA A 117 -5.20 20.19 -3.59
CA ALA A 117 -6.25 19.33 -4.14
C ALA A 117 -7.56 20.11 -4.31
N GLU A 118 -8.35 19.77 -5.33
CA GLU A 118 -9.68 20.36 -5.58
C GLU A 118 -10.63 20.20 -4.38
N SER A 119 -10.48 19.13 -3.61
CA SER A 119 -11.26 18.89 -2.39
C SER A 119 -10.90 19.84 -1.23
N GLY A 120 -9.97 20.77 -1.41
CA GLY A 120 -9.43 21.64 -0.36
C GLY A 120 -8.42 20.97 0.58
N ARG A 121 -7.94 19.76 0.27
CA ARG A 121 -6.90 19.08 1.06
C ARG A 121 -5.52 19.66 0.75
N MET A 122 -4.66 19.71 1.76
CA MET A 122 -3.23 19.97 1.55
C MET A 122 -2.61 18.83 0.75
N SER A 123 -1.66 19.15 -0.14
CA SER A 123 -0.82 18.16 -0.81
C SER A 123 0.66 18.34 -0.41
N CYS A 124 1.44 17.28 -0.55
CA CYS A 124 2.85 17.24 -0.21
C CYS A 124 3.69 16.79 -1.41
N SER A 125 4.78 17.50 -1.70
CA SER A 125 5.72 17.18 -2.77
C SER A 125 7.17 17.35 -2.32
N ASP A 126 8.09 16.82 -3.12
CA ASP A 126 9.55 17.03 -3.00
C ASP A 126 10.15 16.83 -1.59
N PRO A 127 9.96 15.67 -0.94
CA PRO A 127 9.21 14.49 -1.38
C PRO A 127 7.79 14.41 -0.80
N ASN A 128 6.91 13.62 -1.43
CA ASN A 128 5.56 13.37 -0.91
C ASN A 128 5.59 12.46 0.34
N LEU A 129 5.53 13.08 1.53
CA LEU A 129 5.50 12.35 2.80
C LEU A 129 4.11 11.84 3.19
N GLN A 130 3.04 12.36 2.57
CA GLN A 130 1.67 11.88 2.83
C GLN A 130 1.48 10.44 2.32
N GLN A 131 2.18 10.07 1.23
CA GLN A 131 2.04 8.77 0.59
C GLN A 131 3.00 7.69 1.09
N VAL A 132 3.84 7.96 2.10
CA VAL A 132 4.71 6.93 2.68
C VAL A 132 3.84 5.75 3.16
N PRO A 133 4.08 4.51 2.68
CA PRO A 133 3.16 3.39 2.88
C PRO A 133 2.89 3.12 4.36
N ARG A 134 1.60 2.99 4.69
CA ARG A 134 1.14 2.64 6.05
C ARG A 134 1.71 1.28 6.46
N GLY A 135 2.13 1.15 7.71
CA GLY A 135 2.68 -0.11 8.26
C GLY A 135 4.05 -0.55 7.71
N SER A 136 4.62 0.17 6.74
CA SER A 136 5.93 -0.19 6.18
C SER A 136 7.09 0.17 7.12
N ALA A 137 8.20 -0.57 6.96
CA ALA A 137 9.43 -0.28 7.68
C ALA A 137 9.97 1.12 7.40
N HIS A 138 9.69 1.70 6.22
CA HIS A 138 10.09 3.07 5.87
C HIS A 138 9.54 4.12 6.85
N ARG A 139 8.35 3.91 7.43
CA ARG A 139 7.83 4.84 8.45
C ARG A 139 8.67 4.89 9.71
N ARG A 140 9.36 3.79 10.06
CA ARG A 140 10.24 3.71 11.22
C ARG A 140 11.58 4.40 10.98
N CYS A 141 11.94 4.67 9.72
CA CYS A 141 13.13 5.45 9.38
C CYS A 141 12.94 6.94 9.69
N PHE A 142 11.71 7.43 9.85
CA PHE A 142 11.49 8.80 10.32
C PHE A 142 11.59 8.85 11.83
N THR A 143 12.59 9.59 12.32
CA THR A 143 12.96 9.59 13.73
C THR A 143 12.72 10.95 14.38
N ALA A 144 12.59 10.91 15.70
CA ALA A 144 12.64 12.09 16.55
C ALA A 144 14.06 12.65 16.60
N ARG A 145 14.20 13.97 16.75
CA ARG A 145 15.49 14.54 17.18
C ARG A 145 15.70 14.20 18.67
N PRO A 146 16.95 14.14 19.16
CA PRO A 146 17.23 13.97 20.59
C PRO A 146 16.40 14.94 21.43
N GLU A 147 15.83 14.48 22.54
CA GLU A 147 14.95 15.26 23.44
C GLU A 147 13.64 15.81 22.81
N HIS A 148 13.28 15.43 21.58
CA HIS A 148 12.09 15.94 20.87
C HIS A 148 11.19 14.80 20.38
N PRO A 149 10.35 14.19 21.25
CA PRO A 149 9.51 13.07 20.86
C PRO A 149 8.52 13.44 19.76
N LEU A 150 8.29 12.51 18.84
CA LEU A 150 7.24 12.65 17.83
C LEU A 150 5.89 12.28 18.43
N VAL A 151 4.92 13.20 18.34
CA VAL A 151 3.53 12.97 18.72
C VAL A 151 2.71 12.82 17.46
N LYS A 152 1.95 11.72 17.36
CA LYS A 152 1.00 11.48 16.27
C LYS A 152 -0.42 11.55 16.82
N ALA A 153 -1.24 12.42 16.22
CA ALA A 153 -2.68 12.46 16.43
C ALA A 153 -3.38 12.23 15.08
N ASP A 154 -4.40 11.36 15.09
CA ASP A 154 -5.19 10.99 13.91
C ASP A 154 -6.65 10.95 14.33
N TYR A 155 -7.54 11.54 13.53
CA TYR A 155 -8.95 11.55 13.88
C TYR A 155 -9.58 10.19 13.58
N SER A 156 -10.18 9.58 14.59
CA SER A 156 -10.95 8.34 14.39
C SER A 156 -12.18 8.59 13.52
N GLN A 157 -12.18 8.00 12.32
CA GLN A 157 -13.34 7.93 11.42
C GLN A 157 -13.91 9.31 11.02
N THR A 158 -13.05 10.32 10.83
CA THR A 158 -13.49 11.70 10.53
C THR A 158 -14.48 11.78 9.37
N GLU A 159 -14.23 11.09 8.26
CA GLU A 159 -15.10 11.17 7.08
C GLU A 159 -16.51 10.64 7.37
N LEU A 160 -16.62 9.51 8.08
CA LEU A 160 -17.92 8.94 8.47
C LEU A 160 -18.63 9.79 9.52
N ARG A 161 -17.90 10.44 10.43
CA ARG A 161 -18.47 11.40 11.40
C ARG A 161 -19.05 12.62 10.68
N ILE A 162 -18.32 13.17 9.70
CA ILE A 162 -18.81 14.26 8.85
C ILE A 162 -20.03 13.80 8.06
N ALA A 163 -19.97 12.63 7.43
CA ALA A 163 -21.09 12.08 6.65
C ALA A 163 -22.35 11.90 7.52
N ALA A 164 -22.24 11.31 8.71
CA ALA A 164 -23.35 11.16 9.65
C ALA A 164 -24.00 12.51 9.99
N LYS A 165 -23.18 13.54 10.21
CA LYS A 165 -23.65 14.89 10.52
C LYS A 165 -24.33 15.56 9.33
N VAL A 166 -23.72 15.49 8.14
CA VAL A 166 -24.24 16.10 6.90
C VAL A 166 -25.55 15.44 6.48
N ALA A 167 -25.60 14.11 6.50
CA ALA A 167 -26.81 13.33 6.19
C ALA A 167 -27.86 13.35 7.31
N ARG A 168 -27.51 13.85 8.50
CA ARG A 168 -28.35 13.84 9.71
C ARG A 168 -28.81 12.42 10.08
N GLU A 169 -27.94 11.43 9.91
CA GLU A 169 -28.25 10.03 10.18
C GLU A 169 -28.22 9.79 11.69
N LYS A 170 -29.41 9.61 12.27
CA LYS A 170 -29.62 9.61 13.72
C LYS A 170 -28.90 8.45 14.41
N VAL A 171 -28.86 7.29 13.77
CA VAL A 171 -28.28 6.09 14.35
C VAL A 171 -26.76 6.21 14.47
N MET A 172 -26.08 6.67 13.42
CA MET A 172 -24.65 6.92 13.37
C MET A 172 -24.26 8.03 14.34
N MET A 173 -25.03 9.13 14.38
CA MET A 173 -24.77 10.20 15.33
C MET A 173 -24.90 9.71 16.79
N ALA A 174 -25.93 8.93 17.11
CA ALA A 174 -26.09 8.33 18.44
C ALA A 174 -24.95 7.35 18.75
N ALA A 175 -24.62 6.46 17.82
CA ALA A 175 -23.50 5.53 17.97
C ALA A 175 -22.18 6.26 18.27
N TYR A 176 -21.90 7.36 17.58
CA TYR A 176 -20.72 8.17 17.87
C TYR A 176 -20.76 8.92 19.21
N ALA A 177 -21.94 9.39 19.63
CA ALA A 177 -22.12 10.05 20.92
C ALA A 177 -21.92 9.07 22.09
N ASP A 178 -22.36 7.82 21.89
CA ASP A 178 -22.26 6.74 22.87
C ASP A 178 -20.89 6.03 22.85
N GLY A 179 -19.95 6.48 22.01
CA GLY A 179 -18.61 5.89 21.89
C GLY A 179 -18.58 4.48 21.26
N ARG A 180 -19.65 4.09 20.56
CA ARG A 180 -19.79 2.78 19.91
C ARG A 180 -18.93 2.71 18.65
N ASP A 181 -18.45 1.51 18.32
CA ASP A 181 -17.75 1.28 17.05
C ASP A 181 -18.73 1.10 15.90
N LEU A 182 -18.76 2.09 15.00
CA LEU A 182 -19.65 2.06 13.85
C LEU A 182 -19.32 0.94 12.85
N HIS A 183 -18.06 0.50 12.75
CA HIS A 183 -17.71 -0.62 11.87
C HIS A 183 -18.28 -1.94 12.40
N ALA A 184 -18.20 -2.17 13.71
CA ALA A 184 -18.85 -3.32 14.34
C ALA A 184 -20.38 -3.25 14.17
N LEU A 185 -20.99 -2.09 14.41
CA LEU A 185 -22.43 -1.90 14.21
C LEU A 185 -22.87 -2.16 12.77
N THR A 186 -22.10 -1.68 11.79
CA THR A 186 -22.38 -1.91 10.37
C THR A 186 -22.20 -3.38 10.00
N ALA A 187 -21.11 -4.01 10.44
CA ALA A 187 -20.85 -5.43 10.19
C ALA A 187 -21.91 -6.34 10.80
N ALA A 188 -22.32 -6.08 12.06
CA ALA A 188 -23.41 -6.77 12.74
C ALA A 188 -24.69 -6.74 11.91
N ARG A 189 -25.06 -5.57 11.38
CA ARG A 189 -26.25 -5.41 10.54
C ARG A 189 -26.15 -6.11 9.20
N VAL A 190 -25.03 -5.96 8.51
CA VAL A 190 -24.83 -6.56 7.17
C VAL A 190 -24.78 -8.08 7.26
N LEU A 191 -24.15 -8.62 8.30
CA LEU A 191 -23.95 -10.06 8.50
C LEU A 191 -25.03 -10.70 9.35
N ASN A 192 -26.01 -9.92 9.83
CA ASN A 192 -27.05 -10.34 10.75
C ASN A 192 -26.49 -11.11 11.97
N LYS A 193 -25.46 -10.53 12.60
CA LYS A 193 -24.78 -11.03 13.80
C LYS A 193 -25.00 -10.06 14.96
N ASP A 194 -24.93 -10.57 16.19
CA ASP A 194 -24.81 -9.71 17.36
C ASP A 194 -23.47 -8.94 17.33
N GLU A 195 -23.45 -7.71 17.83
CA GLU A 195 -22.25 -6.86 17.83
C GLU A 195 -21.07 -7.49 18.56
N ASP A 196 -21.35 -8.25 19.63
CA ASP A 196 -20.34 -8.96 20.41
C ASP A 196 -19.75 -10.17 19.66
N ALA A 197 -20.44 -10.66 18.63
CA ALA A 197 -19.99 -11.76 17.78
C ALA A 197 -19.24 -11.27 16.53
N VAL A 198 -19.08 -9.96 16.34
CA VAL A 198 -18.39 -9.38 15.19
C VAL A 198 -16.87 -9.54 15.35
N THR A 199 -16.27 -10.27 14.42
CA THR A 199 -14.82 -10.45 14.36
C THR A 199 -14.09 -9.26 13.73
N LYS A 200 -12.76 -9.27 13.81
CA LYS A 200 -11.93 -8.25 13.15
C LYS A 200 -12.08 -8.28 11.62
N ASP A 201 -12.27 -9.46 11.04
CA ASP A 201 -12.45 -9.65 9.59
C ASP A 201 -13.83 -9.16 9.15
N ASP A 202 -14.86 -9.43 9.95
CA ASP A 202 -16.22 -8.91 9.74
C ASP A 202 -16.23 -7.37 9.71
N ARG A 203 -15.48 -6.72 10.62
CA ARG A 203 -15.30 -5.25 10.63
C ARG A 203 -14.64 -4.73 9.36
N GLN A 204 -13.76 -5.52 8.75
CA GLN A 204 -12.99 -5.09 7.58
C GLN A 204 -13.85 -5.10 6.31
N LEU A 205 -14.82 -6.01 6.21
CA LEU A 205 -15.85 -6.01 5.16
C LEU A 205 -16.75 -4.76 5.21
N ALA A 206 -16.93 -4.18 6.40
CA ALA A 206 -17.76 -2.99 6.62
C ALA A 206 -17.00 -1.66 6.45
N LYS A 207 -15.74 -1.69 6.00
CA LYS A 207 -14.99 -0.48 5.64
C LYS A 207 -15.17 -0.19 4.16
N PRO A 208 -15.48 1.05 3.75
CA PRO A 208 -15.36 1.43 2.35
C PRO A 208 -13.89 1.28 1.92
N ASN A 209 -13.66 0.59 0.79
CA ASN A 209 -12.36 0.50 0.14
C ASN A 209 -11.89 1.87 -0.38
#